data_AF-A0A1H3P0F3-F1
#
_entry.id   AF-A0A1H3P0F3-F1
#
_cell.length_a   1.000
_cell.length_b   1.000
_cell.length_c   1.000
_cell.angle_alpha   90.00
_cell.angle_beta   90.00
_cell.angle_gamma   90.00
#
_symmetry.space_group_name_H-M   'P 1'
#
loop_
_entity.id
_entity.type
_entity.pdbx_description
1 polymer ?
#
loop_
_entity_poly.entity_id
_entity_poly.type
_entity_poly.pdbx_seq_one_letter_code
_entity_poly.pdbx_strand_id
1 'polypeptide(L)' 'MTQALEGPTATVKAVVIDKKNFFGNSPVSNQFAYSYRFKAKGQQWEGNSRDPALHVGDSMLVDYALDAPEYNRPHESE' A
#
# COMPACT_ATOMS: atom_id res chain seq x y z
N MET A 1 10.87 1.86 -15.70
CA MET A 1 11.15 0.53 -15.15
C MET A 1 10.49 0.48 -13.79
N THR A 2 9.35 -0.18 -13.66
CA THR A 2 8.72 -0.42 -12.36
C THR A 2 9.61 -1.42 -11.65
N GLN A 3 10.26 -1.04 -10.55
CA GLN A 3 10.97 -2.01 -9.73
C GLN A 3 9.91 -2.99 -9.22
N ALA A 4 9.85 -4.16 -9.83
CA ALA A 4 9.03 -5.26 -9.36
C ALA A 4 9.58 -5.70 -8.00
N LEU A 5 8.72 -6.34 -7.21
CA LEU A 5 9.15 -7.12 -6.05
C LEU A 5 10.02 -8.28 -6.56
N GLU A 6 11.26 -8.02 -6.96
CA GLU A 6 12.19 -9.05 -7.40
C GLU A 6 12.89 -9.60 -6.17
N GLY A 7 12.42 -10.76 -5.71
CA GLY A 7 12.99 -11.47 -4.56
C GLY A 7 11.92 -12.06 -3.63
N PRO A 8 12.34 -12.70 -2.53
CA PRO A 8 11.42 -13.21 -1.52
C PRO A 8 10.53 -12.11 -0.96
N THR A 9 9.23 -12.40 -0.91
CA THR A 9 8.22 -11.51 -0.34
C THR A 9 7.58 -12.15 0.88
N ALA A 10 6.97 -11.33 1.73
CA ALA A 10 6.09 -11.78 2.79
C ALA A 10 4.82 -10.94 2.82
N THR A 11 3.74 -11.57 3.28
CA THR A 11 2.44 -10.92 3.46
C THR A 11 2.27 -10.52 4.92
N VAL A 12 1.76 -9.31 5.16
CA VAL A 12 1.51 -8.78 6.51
C VAL A 12 0.21 -8.00 6.54
N LYS A 13 -0.42 -7.94 7.71
CA LYS A 13 -1.58 -7.08 7.96
C LYS A 13 -1.12 -5.62 8.12
N ALA A 14 -1.69 -4.73 7.33
CA ALA A 14 -1.51 -3.29 7.40
C ALA A 14 -2.80 -2.61 7.87
N VAL A 15 -2.68 -1.37 8.36
CA VAL A 15 -3.81 -0.52 8.75
C VAL A 15 -3.85 0.70 7.84
N VAL A 16 -5.04 1.04 7.34
CA VAL A 16 -5.27 2.21 6.50
C VAL A 16 -5.15 3.48 7.35
N ILE A 17 -4.41 4.47 6.84
CA ILE A 17 -4.08 5.73 7.52
C ILE A 17 -4.60 6.94 6.73
N ASP A 18 -4.79 8.06 7.42
CA ASP A 18 -5.30 9.31 6.82
C ASP A 18 -4.22 10.04 5.99
N LYS A 19 -3.80 9.41 4.90
CA LYS A 19 -2.91 9.97 3.88
C LYS A 19 -3.46 9.62 2.51
N LYS A 20 -3.78 10.62 1.71
CA LYS A 20 -4.49 10.45 0.43
C LYS A 20 -3.53 10.36 -0.75
N ASN A 21 -3.82 9.46 -1.67
CA ASN A 21 -3.13 9.28 -2.95
C ASN A 21 -4.13 9.57 -4.06
N PHE A 22 -4.04 10.75 -4.68
CA PHE A 22 -4.94 11.17 -5.76
C PHE A 22 -4.57 10.49 -7.08
N PHE A 23 -5.56 10.01 -7.81
CA PHE A 23 -5.34 9.47 -9.15
C PHE A 23 -5.22 10.63 -10.15
N GLY A 24 -4.14 10.64 -10.95
CA GLY A 24 -3.88 11.70 -11.93
C GLY A 24 -4.69 11.54 -13.21
N ASN A 25 -5.11 12.69 -13.78
CA ASN A 25 -5.72 12.90 -15.11
C ASN A 25 -7.26 12.97 -15.19
N SER A 26 -7.89 13.91 -14.47
CA SER A 26 -9.06 14.63 -14.99
C SER A 26 -9.36 15.87 -14.13
N PRO A 27 -9.71 17.03 -14.68
CA PRO A 27 -9.92 18.27 -13.92
C PRO A 27 -11.12 18.27 -12.96
N VAL A 28 -11.83 17.14 -12.82
CA VAL A 28 -13.14 17.07 -12.15
C VAL A 28 -13.26 15.91 -11.14
N SER A 29 -12.49 14.83 -11.29
CA SER A 29 -12.61 13.65 -10.42
C SER A 29 -11.63 13.73 -9.25
N ASN A 30 -12.08 14.13 -8.07
CA ASN A 30 -11.33 14.06 -6.80
C ASN A 30 -11.20 12.61 -6.31
N GLN A 31 -10.86 11.66 -7.19
CA GLN A 31 -10.69 10.27 -6.80
C GLN A 31 -9.34 10.09 -6.14
N PHE A 32 -9.37 9.50 -4.95
CA PHE A 32 -8.18 9.16 -4.18
C PHE A 32 -8.36 7.81 -3.53
N ALA A 33 -7.24 7.21 -3.14
CA ALA A 33 -7.19 6.09 -2.23
C ALA A 33 -6.36 6.47 -1.00
N TYR A 34 -6.70 5.95 0.17
CA TYR A 34 -5.89 6.15 1.36
C TYR A 34 -4.59 5.33 1.28
N SER A 35 -3.58 5.72 2.05
CA SER A 35 -2.40 4.91 2.28
C SER A 35 -2.65 3.87 3.37
N TYR A 36 -1.83 2.83 3.41
CA TYR A 36 -1.74 1.93 4.55
C TYR A 36 -0.40 2.09 5.25
N ARG A 37 -0.31 1.53 6.47
CA ARG A 37 0.91 1.43 7.27
C ARG A 37 1.05 0.03 7.88
N PHE A 38 2.26 -0.52 7.81
CA PHE A 38 2.63 -1.78 8.47
C PHE A 38 3.98 -1.67 9.16
N LYS A 39 4.34 -2.67 9.97
CA LYS A 39 5.64 -2.77 10.64
C LYS A 39 6.45 -3.92 10.05
N ALA A 40 7.69 -3.65 9.67
CA ALA A 40 8.67 -4.65 9.25
C ALA A 40 10.07 -4.20 9.66
N LYS A 41 10.92 -5.15 10.09
CA LYS A 41 12.29 -4.87 10.58
C LYS A 41 12.38 -3.78 11.65
N GLY A 42 11.38 -3.71 12.55
CA GLY A 42 11.32 -2.70 13.62
C GLY A 42 10.97 -1.28 13.17
N GLN A 43 10.70 -1.06 11.87
CA GLN A 43 10.34 0.23 11.28
C GLN A 43 8.91 0.22 10.74
N GLN A 44 8.36 1.41 10.50
CA GLN A 44 7.05 1.59 9.88
C GLN A 44 7.22 1.89 8.38
N TRP A 45 6.39 1.24 7.58
CA TRP A 45 6.38 1.38 6.12
C TRP A 45 4.98 1.73 5.65
N GLU A 46 4.90 2.48 4.57
CA GLU A 46 3.65 2.96 4.00
C GLU A 46 3.59 2.65 2.51
N GLY A 47 2.36 2.52 2.00
CA GLY A 47 2.08 2.37 0.58
C GLY A 47 0.69 2.92 0.24
N ASN A 48 0.37 2.98 -1.04
CA ASN A 48 -0.96 3.38 -1.52
C ASN A 48 -1.87 2.14 -1.51
N SER A 49 -3.06 2.22 -0.88
CA SER A 49 -4.01 1.09 -0.87
C SER A 49 -4.53 0.75 -2.26
N ARG A 50 -4.53 1.74 -3.18
CA ARG A 50 -5.11 1.65 -4.53
C ARG A 50 -6.60 1.30 -4.56
N ASP A 51 -7.24 1.24 -3.40
CA ASP A 51 -8.64 0.92 -3.22
C ASP A 51 -9.35 2.14 -2.60
N PRO A 52 -10.19 2.85 -3.39
CA PRO A 52 -10.95 3.99 -2.91
C PRO A 52 -12.10 3.61 -1.96
N ALA A 53 -12.44 2.32 -1.84
CA ALA A 53 -13.50 1.83 -0.96
C ALA A 53 -13.02 1.63 0.49
N LEU A 54 -11.70 1.61 0.73
CA LEU A 54 -11.13 1.49 2.06
C LEU A 54 -11.18 2.82 2.84
N HIS A 55 -11.42 2.72 4.14
CA HIS A 55 -11.51 3.85 5.07
C HIS A 55 -10.37 3.81 6.10
N VAL A 56 -10.05 4.95 6.70
CA VAL A 56 -9.04 5.04 7.77
C VAL A 56 -9.42 4.11 8.92
N GLY A 57 -8.46 3.31 9.38
CA GLY A 57 -8.67 2.30 10.42
C GLY A 57 -9.00 0.90 9.89
N ASP A 58 -9.40 0.77 8.63
CA ASP A 58 -9.57 -0.53 7.99
C ASP A 58 -8.25 -1.29 7.95
N SER A 59 -8.35 -2.61 7.87
CA SER A 59 -7.19 -3.48 7.73
C SER A 59 -7.16 -4.10 6.34
N MET A 60 -5.95 -4.25 5.79
CA MET A 60 -5.72 -4.93 4.52
C MET A 60 -4.47 -5.79 4.58
N LEU A 61 -4.35 -6.75 3.66
CA LEU A 61 -3.12 -7.51 3.46
C LEU A 61 -2.23 -6.78 2.46
N VAL A 62 -0.93 -6.78 2.73
CA VAL A 62 0.09 -6.18 1.86
C VAL A 62 1.27 -7.13 1.73
N ASP A 63 1.84 -7.17 0.54
CA ASP A 63 3.09 -7.88 0.26
C ASP A 63 4.23 -6.88 0.26
N TYR A 64 5.37 -7.28 0.83
CA TYR A 64 6.59 -6.48 0.84
C TYR A 64 7.81 -7.34 0.53
N ALA A 65 8.84 -6.74 -0.07
CA ALA A 65 10.12 -7.41 -0.29
C ALA A 65 10.87 -7.56 1.05
N LEU A 66 11.31 -8.79 1.36
CA LEU A 66 11.94 -9.08 2.65
C LEU A 66 13.21 -8.26 2.87
N ASP A 67 13.99 -7.96 1.83
CA ASP A 67 15.23 -7.20 1.95
C ASP A 67 15.02 -5.69 1.95
N ALA A 68 13.97 -5.22 1.27
CA ALA A 68 13.69 -3.80 1.07
C ALA A 68 12.17 -3.51 1.18
N PRO A 69 11.63 -3.37 2.42
CA PRO A 69 10.19 -3.22 2.64
C PRO A 69 9.57 -1.93 2.08
N GLU A 70 10.38 -0.96 1.64
CA GLU A 70 9.92 0.19 0.85
C GLU A 70 9.25 -0.24 -0.46
N TYR A 71 9.65 -1.40 -1.01
CA TYR A 71 8.93 -2.05 -2.11
C TYR A 71 7.83 -2.91 -1.50
N ASN A 72 6.62 -2.38 -1.55
CA ASN A 72 5.42 -3.04 -1.06
C ASN A 72 4.21 -2.72 -1.94
N ARG A 73 3.18 -3.57 -1.87
CA ARG A 73 1.92 -3.40 -2.61
C ARG A 73 0.75 -4.03 -1.85
N PRO A 74 -0.49 -3.60 -2.14
CA PRO A 74 -1.69 -4.36 -1.76
C PRO A 74 -1.55 -5.82 -2.19
N HIS A 75 -1.92 -6.75 -1.31
CA HIS A 75 -1.94 -8.17 -1.65
C HIS A 75 -3.02 -8.42 -2.71
N GLU A 76 -2.66 -9.09 -3.80
CA GLU A 76 -3.56 -9.47 -4.87
C GLU A 76 -3.92 -10.94 -4.66
N SER A 77 -5.17 -11.24 -4.28
CA SER A 77 -5.70 -12.60 -4.28
C SER A 77 -6.07 -12.98 -5.72
N GLU A 78 -5.47 -14.04 -6.26
CA GLU A 78 -5.87 -14.66 -7.53
C GLU A 78 -7.31 -15.19 -7.50
#